data_AF-A0A2D5V150-F1
#
_entry.id   AF-A0A2D5V150-F1
#
_cell.length_a   1.000
_cell.length_b   1.000
_cell.length_c   1.000
_cell.angle_alpha   90.00
_cell.angle_beta   90.00
_cell.angle_gamma   90.00
#
_symmetry.space_group_name_H-M   'P 1'
#
loop_
_entity.id
_entity.type
_entity.pdbx_description
1 polymer ?
#
loop_
_entity_poly.entity_id
_entity_poly.type
_entity_poly.pdbx_seq_one_letter_code
_entity_poly.pdbx_strand_id
1 'polypeptide(L)'
;MSEQIDTSNMSPEEIAELQKKNCIFCKIISGEIPAKKVYEDDMMISILDINPAAKGHLLVLPKEHIPIMPLLPQPSFVHIFGVVKQLVKAQKAAMLSSSITTFIANGAAAGQQSPHFIFHLIPREPTDTLDLFNPSPGNLSKKDLTETTIKVKSRLQQLLNVGPSQDNRQKLAQLIESDPEIRRLLTEDIDALRERMKQEPELNEIFQGINLEQLADRIRQAFPQQEQQPSSPEIKQAEFEEVEPEEDTDKKDSSSDDEENTEDNDTKDNESSDTEDKDEDDTSDDEDDDTDDKDNEQDSEEESDDQSEDTNEQKQGASLDDISNLFQ
;
A
#
# COMPACT_ATOMS: atom_id res chain seq x y z
N MET A 1 -27.28 -30.01 25.23
CA MET A 1 -25.97 -30.66 25.37
C MET A 1 -25.49 -30.96 23.96
N SER A 2 -24.63 -30.11 23.41
CA SER A 2 -23.98 -30.34 22.12
C SER A 2 -22.92 -31.43 22.34
N GLU A 3 -23.13 -32.60 21.75
CA GLU A 3 -22.09 -33.63 21.68
C GLU A 3 -20.88 -33.01 20.97
N GLN A 4 -19.75 -32.90 21.67
CA GLN A 4 -18.50 -32.49 21.05
C GLN A 4 -18.05 -33.63 20.14
N ILE A 5 -18.20 -33.43 18.83
CA ILE A 5 -17.71 -34.37 17.84
C ILE A 5 -16.18 -34.33 17.90
N ASP A 6 -15.55 -35.46 18.21
CA ASP A 6 -14.11 -35.60 18.19
C ASP A 6 -13.61 -35.57 16.74
N THR A 7 -13.01 -34.44 16.36
CA THR A 7 -12.47 -34.22 15.00
C THR A 7 -10.99 -34.54 14.89
N SER A 8 -10.35 -35.11 15.92
CA SER A 8 -8.89 -35.28 15.98
C SER A 8 -8.30 -36.14 14.86
N ASN A 9 -9.10 -37.02 14.25
CA ASN A 9 -8.69 -37.92 13.16
C ASN A 9 -9.36 -37.60 11.82
N MET A 10 -10.07 -36.48 11.70
CA MET A 10 -10.75 -36.08 10.46
C MET A 10 -9.81 -35.26 9.57
N SER A 11 -9.91 -35.47 8.26
CA SER A 11 -9.27 -34.59 7.27
C SER A 11 -9.92 -33.20 7.28
N PRO A 12 -9.20 -32.16 6.79
CA PRO A 12 -9.77 -30.81 6.66
C PRO A 12 -11.08 -30.78 5.84
N GLU A 13 -11.18 -31.61 4.81
CA GLU A 13 -12.36 -31.73 3.96
C GLU A 13 -13.57 -32.31 4.71
N GLU A 14 -13.34 -33.36 5.51
CA GLU A 14 -14.39 -33.96 6.33
C GLU A 14 -14.88 -33.00 7.41
N ILE A 15 -13.98 -32.20 7.99
CA ILE A 15 -14.33 -31.17 8.98
C ILE A 15 -15.20 -30.09 8.32
N ALA A 16 -14.81 -29.60 7.13
CA ALA A 16 -15.57 -28.58 6.40
C ALA A 16 -16.97 -29.09 6.01
N GLU A 17 -17.09 -30.33 5.53
CA GLU A 17 -18.37 -30.95 5.21
C GLU A 17 -19.25 -31.15 6.45
N LEU A 18 -18.65 -31.53 7.58
CA LEU A 18 -19.37 -31.65 8.84
C LEU A 18 -19.88 -30.28 9.34
N GLN A 19 -19.05 -29.24 9.26
CA GLN A 19 -19.43 -27.87 9.61
C GLN A 19 -20.60 -27.38 8.75
N LYS A 20 -20.53 -27.60 7.44
CA LYS A 20 -21.61 -27.29 6.49
C LYS A 20 -22.91 -28.01 6.82
N LYS A 21 -22.86 -29.33 7.09
CA LYS A 21 -24.05 -30.13 7.46
C LYS A 21 -24.71 -29.67 8.76
N ASN A 22 -23.90 -29.21 9.71
CA ASN A 22 -24.38 -28.70 10.99
C ASN A 22 -24.70 -27.19 10.98
N CYS A 23 -24.46 -26.50 9.87
CA CYS A 23 -24.72 -25.09 9.73
C CYS A 23 -26.22 -24.80 9.57
N ILE A 24 -26.79 -24.04 10.51
CA ILE A 24 -28.19 -23.61 10.45
C ILE A 24 -28.48 -22.77 9.21
N PHE A 25 -27.53 -21.95 8.76
CA PHE A 25 -27.68 -21.11 7.58
C PHE A 25 -27.67 -21.93 6.30
N CYS A 26 -26.84 -22.97 6.19
CA CYS A 26 -26.92 -23.91 5.08
C CYS A 26 -28.29 -24.60 5.01
N LYS A 27 -28.87 -24.96 6.14
CA LYS A 27 -30.23 -25.53 6.20
C LYS A 27 -31.32 -24.54 5.82
N ILE A 28 -31.14 -23.25 6.12
CA ILE A 28 -32.03 -22.19 5.63
C ILE A 28 -31.91 -22.04 4.11
N ILE A 29 -30.68 -22.01 3.59
CA ILE A 29 -30.37 -21.88 2.16
C ILE A 29 -30.93 -23.08 1.38
N SER A 30 -30.80 -24.31 1.90
CA SER A 30 -31.34 -25.53 1.27
C SER A 30 -32.87 -25.63 1.36
N GLY A 31 -33.51 -24.80 2.19
CA GLY A 31 -34.96 -24.81 2.42
C GLY A 31 -35.44 -25.83 3.46
N GLU A 32 -34.53 -26.52 4.16
CA GLU A 32 -34.86 -27.40 5.29
C GLU A 32 -35.46 -26.62 6.47
N ILE A 33 -34.99 -25.38 6.68
CA ILE A 33 -35.51 -24.47 7.70
C ILE A 33 -36.17 -23.27 7.02
N PRO A 34 -37.43 -22.93 7.36
CA PRO A 34 -38.09 -21.77 6.76
C PRO A 34 -37.44 -20.47 7.22
N ALA A 35 -37.32 -19.51 6.30
CA ALA A 35 -36.89 -18.14 6.60
C ALA A 35 -37.72 -17.12 5.80
N LYS A 36 -37.79 -15.89 6.30
CA LYS A 36 -38.41 -14.77 5.58
C LYS A 36 -37.38 -14.14 4.66
N LYS A 37 -37.40 -14.56 3.39
CA LYS A 37 -36.49 -14.10 2.35
C LYS A 37 -36.90 -12.70 1.88
N VAL A 38 -35.93 -11.80 1.83
CA VAL A 38 -36.06 -10.43 1.30
C VAL A 38 -35.44 -10.33 -0.08
N TYR A 39 -34.37 -11.09 -0.32
CA TYR A 39 -33.69 -11.18 -1.61
C TYR A 39 -33.07 -12.56 -1.77
N GLU A 40 -33.05 -13.08 -3.00
CA GLU A 40 -32.36 -14.32 -3.33
C GLU A 40 -31.98 -14.29 -4.82
N ASP A 41 -30.75 -14.71 -5.10
CA ASP A 41 -30.26 -14.98 -6.45
C ASP A 41 -29.40 -16.25 -6.44
N ASP A 42 -28.62 -16.50 -7.48
CA ASP A 42 -27.79 -17.70 -7.61
C ASP A 42 -26.60 -17.75 -6.63
N MET A 43 -26.15 -16.61 -6.11
CA MET A 43 -24.94 -16.51 -5.29
C MET A 43 -25.22 -16.25 -3.80
N MET A 44 -26.31 -15.57 -3.48
CA MET A 44 -26.61 -15.13 -2.13
C MET A 44 -28.11 -15.13 -1.80
N ILE A 45 -28.38 -15.00 -0.51
CA ILE A 45 -29.72 -14.81 0.04
C ILE A 45 -29.65 -13.72 1.13
N SER A 46 -30.70 -12.92 1.23
CA SER A 46 -30.93 -12.03 2.36
C SER A 46 -32.23 -12.42 3.06
N ILE A 47 -32.18 -12.59 4.37
CA ILE A 47 -33.30 -13.01 5.21
C ILE A 47 -33.48 -12.05 6.38
N LEU A 48 -34.69 -11.98 6.93
CA LEU A 48 -34.90 -11.38 8.26
C LEU A 48 -34.30 -12.27 9.34
N ASP A 49 -33.58 -11.65 10.27
CA ASP A 49 -33.14 -12.32 11.49
C ASP A 49 -34.34 -12.70 12.36
N ILE A 50 -34.34 -13.94 12.86
CA ILE A 50 -35.36 -14.45 13.78
C ILE A 50 -35.15 -13.95 15.22
N ASN A 51 -33.92 -13.56 15.55
CA ASN A 51 -33.53 -12.94 16.81
C ASN A 51 -33.01 -11.52 16.51
N PRO A 52 -33.86 -10.62 15.99
CA PRO A 52 -33.41 -9.35 15.46
C PRO A 52 -32.87 -8.42 16.56
N ALA A 53 -31.73 -7.77 16.30
CA ALA A 53 -31.21 -6.71 17.16
C ALA A 53 -32.09 -5.45 17.12
N ALA A 54 -32.68 -5.17 15.95
CA ALA A 54 -33.66 -4.11 15.74
C ALA A 54 -34.71 -4.58 14.72
N LYS A 55 -35.89 -3.94 14.72
CA LYS A 55 -36.91 -4.23 13.72
C LYS A 55 -36.29 -4.14 12.32
N GLY A 56 -36.54 -5.16 11.50
CA GLY A 56 -36.02 -5.23 10.14
C GLY A 56 -34.55 -5.59 10.01
N HIS A 57 -33.88 -6.08 11.06
CA HIS A 57 -32.54 -6.67 10.97
C HIS A 57 -32.47 -7.74 9.87
N LEU A 58 -31.60 -7.51 8.88
CA LEU A 58 -31.34 -8.45 7.79
C LEU A 58 -29.99 -9.13 7.96
N LEU A 59 -29.96 -10.41 7.57
CA LEU A 59 -28.76 -11.21 7.41
C LEU A 59 -28.54 -11.43 5.91
N VAL A 60 -27.37 -11.09 5.41
CA VAL A 60 -26.92 -11.35 4.04
C VAL A 60 -25.91 -12.48 4.08
N LEU A 61 -26.19 -13.54 3.31
CA LEU A 61 -25.49 -14.82 3.37
C LEU A 61 -25.14 -15.28 1.94
N PRO A 62 -23.90 -15.71 1.65
CA PRO A 62 -23.60 -16.49 0.45
C PRO A 62 -24.36 -17.81 0.53
N LYS A 63 -24.79 -18.33 -0.63
CA LYS A 63 -25.35 -19.68 -0.73
C LYS A 63 -24.31 -20.75 -0.47
N GLU A 64 -23.07 -20.48 -0.84
CA GLU A 64 -21.92 -21.31 -0.48
C GLU A 64 -21.61 -21.21 1.02
N HIS A 65 -21.19 -22.33 1.62
CA HIS A 65 -20.74 -22.35 3.01
C HIS A 65 -19.33 -21.78 3.11
N ILE A 66 -19.24 -20.54 3.58
CA ILE A 66 -17.97 -19.82 3.75
C ILE A 66 -17.94 -19.36 5.19
N PRO A 67 -17.02 -19.81 6.06
CA PRO A 67 -17.18 -19.60 7.49
C PRO A 67 -16.82 -18.19 7.94
N ILE A 68 -15.91 -17.49 7.25
CA ILE A 68 -15.46 -16.12 7.59
C ILE A 68 -15.15 -15.32 6.34
N MET A 69 -15.16 -13.99 6.44
CA MET A 69 -14.97 -13.07 5.31
C MET A 69 -13.65 -13.29 4.53
N PRO A 70 -12.49 -13.55 5.16
CA PRO A 70 -11.25 -13.74 4.41
C PRO A 70 -11.24 -14.95 3.46
N LEU A 71 -12.20 -15.86 3.61
CA LEU A 71 -12.35 -17.04 2.74
C LEU A 71 -13.38 -16.83 1.63
N LEU A 72 -14.00 -15.64 1.53
CA LEU A 72 -14.90 -15.32 0.43
C LEU A 72 -14.13 -15.29 -0.89
N PRO A 73 -14.55 -16.06 -1.91
CA PRO A 73 -14.03 -15.90 -3.26
C PRO A 73 -14.29 -14.50 -3.79
N GLN A 74 -13.35 -13.95 -4.58
CA GLN A 74 -13.45 -12.61 -5.15
C GLN A 74 -14.78 -12.35 -5.89
N PRO A 75 -15.31 -13.27 -6.73
CA PRO A 75 -16.60 -13.05 -7.39
C PRO A 75 -17.75 -12.89 -6.40
N SER A 76 -17.79 -13.72 -5.34
CA SER A 76 -18.81 -13.66 -4.29
C SER A 76 -18.69 -12.36 -3.49
N PHE A 77 -17.47 -11.91 -3.18
CA PHE A 77 -17.23 -10.64 -2.51
C PHE A 77 -17.78 -9.46 -3.31
N VAL A 78 -17.40 -9.35 -4.59
CA VAL A 78 -17.85 -8.27 -5.49
C VAL A 78 -19.36 -8.26 -5.60
N HIS A 79 -19.97 -9.43 -5.80
CA HIS A 79 -21.41 -9.56 -5.96
C HIS A 79 -22.18 -9.15 -4.70
N ILE A 80 -21.83 -9.72 -3.54
CA ILE A 80 -22.49 -9.43 -2.26
C ILE A 80 -22.43 -7.94 -1.94
N PHE A 81 -21.25 -7.32 -2.02
CA PHE A 81 -21.11 -5.89 -1.70
C PHE A 81 -21.81 -4.98 -2.72
N GLY A 82 -21.92 -5.41 -3.99
CA GLY A 82 -22.72 -4.74 -5.00
C GLY A 82 -24.22 -4.72 -4.65
N VAL A 83 -24.76 -5.86 -4.19
CA VAL A 83 -26.17 -6.01 -3.82
C VAL A 83 -26.50 -5.34 -2.48
N VAL A 84 -25.61 -5.44 -1.49
CA VAL A 84 -25.79 -4.84 -0.15
C VAL A 84 -26.12 -3.34 -0.24
N LYS A 85 -25.49 -2.61 -1.15
CA LYS A 85 -25.81 -1.19 -1.40
C LYS A 85 -27.30 -0.96 -1.68
N GLN A 86 -27.92 -1.83 -2.48
CA GLN A 86 -29.34 -1.72 -2.82
C GLN A 86 -30.24 -2.20 -1.68
N LEU A 87 -29.84 -3.25 -0.95
CA LEU A 87 -30.55 -3.71 0.24
C LEU A 87 -30.63 -2.62 1.31
N VAL A 88 -29.52 -1.94 1.59
CA VAL A 88 -29.47 -0.79 2.53
C VAL A 88 -30.44 0.31 2.08
N LYS A 89 -30.43 0.70 0.80
CA LYS A 89 -31.35 1.72 0.27
C LYS A 89 -32.82 1.31 0.43
N ALA A 90 -33.15 0.08 0.04
CA ALA A 90 -34.50 -0.46 0.13
C ALA A 90 -34.97 -0.55 1.59
N GLN A 91 -34.10 -0.99 2.50
CA GLN A 91 -34.39 -1.12 3.92
C GLN A 91 -34.64 0.25 4.56
N LYS A 92 -33.79 1.26 4.30
CA LYS A 92 -34.03 2.63 4.78
C LYS A 92 -35.38 3.17 4.32
N ALA A 93 -35.68 3.03 3.03
CA ALA A 93 -36.94 3.51 2.45
C ALA A 93 -38.16 2.79 3.03
N ALA A 94 -38.11 1.46 3.15
CA ALA A 94 -39.21 0.65 3.66
C ALA A 94 -39.46 0.85 5.16
N MET A 95 -38.42 1.22 5.91
CA MET A 95 -38.48 1.36 7.36
C MET A 95 -38.59 2.79 7.85
N LEU A 96 -38.48 3.77 6.94
CA LEU A 96 -38.37 5.19 7.27
C LEU A 96 -37.20 5.47 8.24
N SER A 97 -36.15 4.65 8.15
CA SER A 97 -34.98 4.76 9.02
C SER A 97 -33.90 5.57 8.35
N SER A 98 -33.32 6.52 9.09
CA SER A 98 -32.23 7.37 8.58
C SER A 98 -30.87 6.66 8.59
N SER A 99 -30.74 5.59 9.38
CA SER A 99 -29.43 5.03 9.77
C SER A 99 -29.45 3.50 9.77
N ILE A 100 -28.32 2.89 9.37
CA ILE A 100 -28.13 1.43 9.38
C ILE A 100 -26.72 1.14 9.90
N THR A 101 -26.62 0.23 10.86
CA THR A 101 -25.35 -0.41 11.23
C THR A 101 -25.12 -1.60 10.31
N THR A 102 -23.98 -1.59 9.61
CA THR A 102 -23.47 -2.73 8.84
C THR A 102 -22.36 -3.40 9.63
N PHE A 103 -22.45 -4.72 9.84
CA PHE A 103 -21.50 -5.43 10.70
C PHE A 103 -21.15 -6.82 10.17
N ILE A 104 -19.86 -7.17 10.27
CA ILE A 104 -19.32 -8.51 9.97
C ILE A 104 -18.44 -8.91 11.16
N ALA A 105 -18.77 -10.04 11.79
CA ALA A 105 -17.91 -10.65 12.80
C ALA A 105 -17.05 -11.74 12.18
N ASN A 106 -15.73 -11.65 12.33
CA ASN A 106 -14.79 -12.70 11.93
C ASN A 106 -14.18 -13.35 13.18
N GLY A 107 -14.69 -14.54 13.53
CA GLY A 107 -14.28 -15.30 14.70
C GLY A 107 -15.13 -15.03 15.95
N ALA A 108 -15.17 -16.01 16.85
CA ALA A 108 -16.02 -16.00 18.04
C ALA A 108 -15.73 -14.80 18.97
N ALA A 109 -14.46 -14.43 19.14
CA ALA A 109 -14.06 -13.29 19.96
C ALA A 109 -14.54 -11.94 19.40
N ALA A 110 -14.76 -11.86 18.09
CA ALA A 110 -15.36 -10.70 17.43
C ALA A 110 -16.90 -10.71 17.46
N GLY A 111 -17.52 -11.70 18.12
CA GLY A 111 -18.97 -11.83 18.24
C GLY A 111 -19.62 -12.77 17.22
N GLN A 112 -18.84 -13.51 16.42
CA GLN A 112 -19.41 -14.44 15.43
C GLN A 112 -20.10 -15.62 16.13
N GLN A 113 -21.40 -15.80 15.86
CA GLN A 113 -22.23 -16.81 16.53
C GLN A 113 -22.29 -18.15 15.79
N SER A 114 -21.96 -18.17 14.49
CA SER A 114 -21.99 -19.38 13.66
C SER A 114 -20.92 -19.30 12.58
N PRO A 115 -20.29 -20.42 12.20
CA PRO A 115 -19.28 -20.47 11.15
C PRO A 115 -19.93 -20.45 9.75
N HIS A 116 -20.70 -19.41 9.46
CA HIS A 116 -21.15 -19.01 8.12
C HIS A 116 -20.97 -17.50 8.03
N PHE A 117 -20.48 -16.99 6.92
CA PHE A 117 -20.26 -15.57 6.71
C PHE A 117 -21.63 -14.87 6.75
N ILE A 118 -21.77 -13.92 7.66
CA ILE A 118 -22.99 -13.15 7.82
C ILE A 118 -22.62 -11.69 7.73
N PHE A 119 -23.25 -10.99 6.79
CA PHE A 119 -23.24 -9.54 6.75
C PHE A 119 -24.57 -9.04 7.34
N HIS A 120 -24.48 -8.38 8.50
CA HIS A 120 -25.63 -7.83 9.21
C HIS A 120 -25.99 -6.44 8.69
N LEU A 121 -27.29 -6.20 8.43
CA LEU A 121 -27.85 -4.88 8.16
C LEU A 121 -28.91 -4.56 9.23
N ILE A 122 -28.54 -3.72 10.19
CA ILE A 122 -29.36 -3.42 11.37
C ILE A 122 -29.84 -1.96 11.28
N PRO A 123 -31.15 -1.72 11.08
CA PRO A 123 -31.71 -0.36 11.14
C PRO A 123 -31.49 0.26 12.51
N ARG A 124 -31.15 1.55 12.53
CA ARG A 124 -30.85 2.29 13.75
C ARG A 124 -31.82 3.46 13.91
N GLU A 125 -32.31 3.61 15.12
CA GLU A 125 -33.16 4.73 15.52
C GLU A 125 -32.53 5.40 16.75
N PRO A 126 -32.69 6.73 16.94
CA PRO A 126 -32.14 7.41 18.11
C PRO A 126 -32.60 6.83 19.45
N THR A 127 -33.73 6.12 19.45
CA THR A 127 -34.33 5.49 20.63
C THR A 127 -34.01 4.00 20.76
N ASP A 128 -33.20 3.42 19.88
CA ASP A 128 -32.79 2.02 20.03
C ASP A 128 -31.82 1.84 21.20
N THR A 129 -31.76 0.62 21.73
CA THR A 129 -30.93 0.27 22.89
C THR A 129 -29.62 -0.40 22.48
N LEU A 130 -29.24 -0.32 21.20
CA LEU A 130 -28.05 -0.98 20.70
C LEU A 130 -26.81 -0.13 20.97
N ASP A 131 -25.70 -0.80 21.29
CA ASP A 131 -24.40 -0.15 21.43
C ASP A 131 -24.07 0.63 20.13
N LEU A 132 -23.50 1.81 20.29
CA LEU A 132 -23.03 2.64 19.19
C LEU A 132 -21.66 2.16 18.66
N PHE A 133 -21.07 1.12 19.28
CA PHE A 133 -19.72 0.64 19.01
C PHE A 133 -18.73 1.80 19.15
N ASN A 134 -18.63 2.33 20.36
CA ASN A 134 -17.75 3.46 20.69
C ASN A 134 -16.45 2.95 21.35
N PRO A 135 -15.48 2.44 20.57
CA PRO A 135 -14.23 1.93 21.14
C PRO A 135 -13.45 3.05 21.80
N SER A 136 -13.13 2.88 23.08
CA SER A 136 -12.25 3.82 23.79
C SER A 136 -10.83 3.74 23.24
N PRO A 137 -10.13 4.88 23.07
CA PRO A 137 -8.73 4.88 22.71
C PRO A 137 -7.91 4.04 23.70
N GLY A 138 -7.15 3.08 23.18
CA GLY A 138 -6.17 2.34 23.97
C GLY A 138 -4.92 3.19 24.23
N ASN A 139 -4.15 2.82 25.26
CA ASN A 139 -2.82 3.40 25.50
C ASN A 139 -1.76 2.50 24.87
N LEU A 140 -1.41 2.77 23.61
CA LEU A 140 -0.33 2.08 22.89
C LEU A 140 0.89 2.99 22.81
N SER A 141 2.09 2.45 23.03
CA SER A 141 3.31 3.23 22.89
C SER A 141 3.63 3.48 21.41
N LYS A 142 4.41 4.54 21.12
CA LYS A 142 4.91 4.79 19.76
C LYS A 142 5.66 3.57 19.19
N LYS A 143 6.40 2.87 20.04
CA LYS A 143 7.12 1.64 19.68
C LYS A 143 6.16 0.54 19.25
N ASP A 144 5.08 0.30 20.00
CA ASP A 144 4.08 -0.72 19.66
C ASP A 144 3.39 -0.45 18.32
N LEU A 145 3.10 0.83 18.05
CA LEU A 145 2.51 1.28 16.79
C LEU A 145 3.47 1.01 15.61
N THR A 146 4.74 1.35 15.75
CA THR A 146 5.76 1.09 14.72
C THR A 146 5.92 -0.41 14.45
N GLU A 147 6.08 -1.21 15.51
CA GLU A 147 6.22 -2.66 15.37
C GLU A 147 4.99 -3.31 14.73
N THR A 148 3.79 -2.87 15.11
CA THR A 148 2.53 -3.38 14.54
C THR A 148 2.42 -3.01 13.07
N THR A 149 2.76 -1.78 12.71
CA THR A 149 2.73 -1.30 11.31
C THR A 149 3.65 -2.14 10.43
N ILE A 150 4.88 -2.39 10.88
CA ILE A 150 5.85 -3.22 10.15
C ILE A 150 5.29 -4.64 9.92
N LYS A 151 4.77 -5.27 10.99
CA LYS A 151 4.23 -6.63 10.91
C LYS A 151 3.03 -6.72 9.97
N VAL A 152 2.08 -5.78 10.07
CA VAL A 152 0.86 -5.78 9.24
C VAL A 152 1.20 -5.49 7.78
N LYS A 153 2.02 -4.47 7.50
CA LYS A 153 2.43 -4.10 6.13
C LYS A 153 3.15 -5.25 5.44
N SER A 154 4.09 -5.89 6.13
CA SER A 154 4.82 -7.05 5.59
C SER A 154 3.88 -8.19 5.20
N ARG A 155 2.90 -8.53 6.05
CA ARG A 155 1.91 -9.58 5.74
C ARG A 155 0.96 -9.16 4.62
N LEU A 156 0.56 -7.90 4.58
CA LEU A 156 -0.33 -7.39 3.54
C LEU A 156 0.34 -7.44 2.16
N GLN A 157 1.61 -7.04 2.06
CA GLN A 157 2.38 -7.12 0.82
C GLN A 157 2.50 -8.56 0.31
N GLN A 158 2.75 -9.51 1.22
CA GLN A 158 2.76 -10.94 0.89
C GLN A 158 1.41 -11.43 0.37
N LEU A 159 0.30 -10.99 0.96
CA LEU A 159 -1.05 -11.43 0.59
C LEU A 159 -1.55 -10.80 -0.71
N LEU A 160 -1.19 -9.54 -0.96
CA LEU A 160 -1.64 -8.80 -2.14
C LEU A 160 -0.71 -8.98 -3.34
N ASN A 161 0.45 -9.62 -3.17
CA ASN A 161 1.51 -9.68 -4.18
C ASN A 161 1.88 -8.30 -4.75
N VAL A 162 1.67 -7.22 -3.98
CA VAL A 162 1.98 -5.85 -4.41
C VAL A 162 3.38 -5.48 -3.97
N GLY A 163 4.16 -4.96 -4.93
CA GLY A 163 5.47 -4.37 -4.68
C GLY A 163 5.42 -3.13 -3.78
N PRO A 164 6.57 -2.48 -3.54
CA PRO A 164 6.64 -1.27 -2.71
C PRO A 164 5.80 -0.14 -3.31
N SER A 165 5.41 0.84 -2.47
CA SER A 165 4.66 2.03 -2.92
C SER A 165 5.41 2.78 -4.03
N GLN A 166 4.72 3.60 -4.84
CA GLN A 166 5.36 4.36 -5.92
C GLN A 166 6.54 5.22 -5.44
N ASP A 167 6.38 5.87 -4.29
CA ASP A 167 7.44 6.64 -3.64
C ASP A 167 8.63 5.76 -3.25
N ASN A 168 8.37 4.56 -2.70
CA ASN A 168 9.42 3.60 -2.39
C ASN A 168 10.08 3.01 -3.64
N ARG A 169 9.37 2.88 -4.77
CA ARG A 169 9.95 2.44 -6.06
C ARG A 169 10.96 3.45 -6.60
N GLN A 170 10.59 4.73 -6.58
CA GLN A 170 11.48 5.81 -7.03
C GLN A 170 12.71 5.92 -6.12
N LYS A 171 12.51 5.84 -4.79
CA LYS A 171 13.61 5.80 -3.82
C LYS A 171 14.52 4.58 -4.03
N LEU A 172 13.95 3.40 -4.32
CA LEU A 172 14.75 2.21 -4.64
C LEU A 172 15.57 2.40 -5.91
N ALA A 173 14.95 2.93 -6.97
CA ALA A 173 15.62 3.17 -8.25
C ALA A 173 16.82 4.10 -8.05
N GLN A 174 16.59 5.24 -7.38
CA GLN A 174 17.63 6.21 -7.05
C GLN A 174 18.72 5.60 -6.18
N LEU A 175 18.37 4.82 -5.16
CA LEU A 175 19.34 4.19 -4.28
C LEU A 175 20.22 3.17 -5.01
N ILE A 176 19.63 2.33 -5.86
CA ILE A 176 20.36 1.33 -6.64
C ILE A 176 21.27 1.98 -7.69
N GLU A 177 20.86 3.11 -8.25
CA GLU A 177 21.68 3.86 -9.21
C GLU A 177 22.80 4.65 -8.53
N SER A 178 22.53 5.27 -7.38
CA SER A 178 23.46 6.14 -6.67
C SER A 178 24.46 5.41 -5.78
N ASP A 179 24.15 4.21 -5.30
CA ASP A 179 25.04 3.37 -4.46
C ASP A 179 25.41 2.06 -5.19
N PRO A 180 26.60 2.01 -5.83
CA PRO A 180 27.10 0.80 -6.51
C PRO A 180 27.23 -0.41 -5.58
N GLU A 181 27.44 -0.21 -4.27
CA GLU A 181 27.58 -1.29 -3.31
C GLU A 181 26.23 -1.92 -3.00
N ILE A 182 25.15 -1.13 -2.91
CA ILE A 182 23.77 -1.66 -2.82
C ILE A 182 23.47 -2.54 -4.03
N ARG A 183 23.80 -2.07 -5.23
CA ARG A 183 23.57 -2.84 -6.47
C ARG A 183 24.38 -4.14 -6.49
N ARG A 184 25.64 -4.10 -6.07
CA ARG A 184 26.50 -5.28 -5.96
C ARG A 184 25.93 -6.28 -4.96
N LEU A 185 25.63 -5.84 -3.74
CA LEU A 185 25.03 -6.69 -2.69
C LEU A 185 23.71 -7.30 -3.17
N LEU A 186 22.84 -6.53 -3.79
CA LEU A 186 21.55 -7.01 -4.30
C LEU A 186 21.71 -8.09 -5.38
N THR A 187 22.74 -8.01 -6.22
CA THR A 187 22.94 -8.95 -7.34
C THR A 187 23.89 -10.11 -7.02
N GLU A 188 24.76 -9.99 -6.02
CA GLU A 188 25.82 -10.98 -5.72
C GLU A 188 25.73 -11.56 -4.31
N ASP A 189 25.22 -10.82 -3.32
CA ASP A 189 25.21 -11.22 -1.90
C ASP A 189 24.00 -10.65 -1.12
N ILE A 190 22.85 -11.29 -1.33
CA ILE A 190 21.58 -10.89 -0.70
C ILE A 190 21.64 -11.01 0.83
N ASP A 191 22.41 -11.95 1.37
CA ASP A 191 22.51 -12.15 2.81
C ASP A 191 23.28 -11.01 3.49
N ALA A 192 24.36 -10.52 2.87
CA ALA A 192 25.02 -9.31 3.32
C ALA A 192 24.12 -8.06 3.21
N LEU A 193 23.30 -7.95 2.16
CA LEU A 193 22.30 -6.88 2.06
C LEU A 193 21.30 -6.92 3.22
N ARG A 194 20.81 -8.11 3.59
CA ARG A 194 19.89 -8.29 4.72
C ARG A 194 20.51 -7.88 6.04
N GLU A 195 21.78 -8.19 6.28
CA GLU A 195 22.47 -7.76 7.50
C GLU A 195 22.66 -6.24 7.54
N ARG A 196 22.96 -5.61 6.40
CA ARG A 196 23.03 -4.14 6.30
C ARG A 196 21.66 -3.49 6.57
N MET A 197 20.58 -4.03 6.00
CA MET A 197 19.22 -3.58 6.29
C MET A 197 18.88 -3.68 7.78
N LYS A 198 19.34 -4.70 8.50
CA LYS A 198 19.11 -4.78 9.96
C LYS A 198 19.81 -3.66 10.74
N GLN A 199 20.93 -3.17 10.22
CA GLN A 199 21.74 -2.13 10.87
C GLN A 199 21.30 -0.71 10.46
N GLU A 200 20.67 -0.56 9.29
CA GLU A 200 20.25 0.72 8.71
C GLU A 200 18.70 0.77 8.59
N PRO A 201 18.00 1.43 9.55
CA PRO A 201 16.53 1.47 9.56
C PRO A 201 15.92 2.10 8.30
N GLU A 202 16.54 3.14 7.75
CA GLU A 202 16.08 3.84 6.53
C GLU A 202 16.17 2.92 5.31
N LEU A 203 17.27 2.16 5.19
CA LEU A 203 17.46 1.18 4.13
C LEU A 203 16.41 0.05 4.23
N ASN A 204 16.14 -0.42 5.44
CA ASN A 204 15.13 -1.44 5.69
C ASN A 204 13.71 -0.97 5.32
N GLU A 205 13.40 0.31 5.54
CA GLU A 205 12.12 0.89 5.17
C GLU A 205 11.92 0.95 3.66
N ILE A 206 12.97 1.30 2.93
CA ILE A 206 12.98 1.36 1.46
C ILE A 206 12.74 -0.03 0.86
N PHE A 207 13.48 -1.04 1.32
CA PHE A 207 13.36 -2.43 0.84
C PHE A 207 12.20 -3.23 1.46
N GLN A 208 11.35 -2.60 2.28
CA GLN A 208 10.32 -3.28 3.04
C GLN A 208 9.27 -3.94 2.14
N GLY A 209 9.14 -5.26 2.25
CA GLY A 209 8.14 -6.05 1.53
C GLY A 209 8.54 -6.43 0.10
N ILE A 210 9.78 -6.15 -0.28
CA ILE A 210 10.34 -6.55 -1.56
C ILE A 210 10.84 -7.98 -1.44
N ASN A 211 10.50 -8.81 -2.42
CA ASN A 211 11.18 -10.08 -2.60
C ASN A 211 12.55 -9.81 -3.22
N LEU A 212 13.59 -9.84 -2.39
CA LEU A 212 14.96 -9.48 -2.79
C LEU A 212 15.50 -10.41 -3.88
N GLU A 213 15.15 -11.69 -3.84
CA GLU A 213 15.54 -12.67 -4.85
C GLU A 213 14.94 -12.36 -6.22
N GLN A 214 13.63 -12.11 -6.26
CA GLN A 214 12.95 -11.73 -7.50
C GLN A 214 13.49 -10.39 -8.03
N LEU A 215 13.78 -9.45 -7.15
CA LEU A 215 14.36 -8.18 -7.54
C LEU A 215 15.76 -8.36 -8.11
N ALA A 216 16.61 -9.15 -7.46
CA ALA A 216 17.96 -9.45 -7.92
C ALA A 216 17.92 -10.06 -9.33
N ASP A 217 17.03 -11.03 -9.56
CA ASP A 217 16.88 -11.65 -10.87
C ASP A 217 16.46 -10.65 -11.96
N ARG A 218 15.50 -9.78 -11.67
CA ARG A 218 15.06 -8.72 -12.59
C ARG A 218 16.19 -7.73 -12.92
N ILE A 219 16.98 -7.34 -11.94
CA ILE A 219 18.12 -6.43 -12.14
C ILE A 219 19.21 -7.10 -12.97
N ARG A 220 19.54 -8.37 -12.71
CA ARG A 220 20.51 -9.14 -13.51
C ARG A 220 20.07 -9.26 -14.97
N GLN A 221 18.76 -9.42 -15.21
CA GLN A 221 18.20 -9.48 -16.56
C GLN A 221 18.21 -8.11 -17.27
N ALA A 222 17.84 -7.05 -16.56
CA ALA A 222 17.81 -5.69 -17.12
C ALA A 222 19.21 -5.12 -17.36
N PHE A 223 20.20 -5.55 -16.59
CA PHE A 223 21.58 -5.12 -16.69
C PHE A 223 22.53 -6.32 -16.68
N PRO A 224 22.69 -7.01 -17.82
CA PRO A 224 23.70 -8.04 -17.96
C PRO A 224 25.07 -7.43 -17.63
N GLN A 225 25.86 -8.08 -16.78
CA GLN A 225 27.22 -7.63 -16.53
C GLN A 225 27.93 -7.52 -17.89
N GLN A 226 28.50 -6.35 -18.20
CA GLN A 226 29.40 -6.24 -19.33
C GLN A 226 30.54 -7.23 -19.08
N GLU A 227 30.58 -8.32 -19.85
CA GLU A 227 31.73 -9.21 -19.89
C GLU A 227 32.96 -8.32 -20.10
N GLN A 228 33.89 -8.35 -19.15
CA GLN A 228 35.18 -7.71 -19.30
C GLN A 228 35.80 -8.23 -20.60
N GLN A 229 35.82 -7.39 -21.64
CA GLN A 229 36.56 -7.72 -22.85
C GLN A 229 38.02 -7.97 -22.44
N PRO A 230 38.64 -9.08 -22.85
CA PRO A 230 40.03 -9.34 -22.54
C PRO A 230 40.87 -8.20 -23.13
N SER A 231 41.76 -7.65 -22.31
CA SER A 231 42.71 -6.59 -22.67
C SER A 231 43.42 -6.93 -23.99
N SER A 232 43.55 -5.91 -24.85
CA SER A 232 44.18 -5.93 -26.18
C SER A 232 45.42 -6.82 -26.30
N PRO A 233 45.66 -7.42 -27.49
CA PRO A 233 46.75 -8.36 -27.70
C PRO A 233 48.12 -7.69 -27.60
N GLU A 234 49.06 -8.43 -27.02
CA GLU A 234 50.48 -8.09 -26.92
C GLU A 234 51.06 -7.59 -28.25
N ILE A 235 51.53 -6.34 -28.27
CA ILE A 235 52.36 -5.82 -29.36
C ILE A 235 53.75 -6.45 -29.21
N LYS A 236 54.10 -7.32 -30.15
CA LYS A 236 55.46 -7.85 -30.32
C LYS A 236 56.43 -6.71 -30.65
N GLN A 237 57.54 -6.68 -29.92
CA GLN A 237 58.68 -5.82 -30.14
C GLN A 237 59.18 -5.92 -31.59
N ALA A 238 59.36 -4.77 -32.23
CA ALA A 238 60.25 -4.60 -33.37
C ALA A 238 61.19 -3.44 -33.04
N GLU A 239 62.48 -3.76 -32.95
CA GLU A 239 63.60 -2.82 -32.86
C GLU A 239 63.60 -1.89 -34.08
N PHE A 240 63.89 -0.59 -33.91
CA PHE A 240 64.82 0.17 -34.75
C PHE A 240 65.12 1.57 -34.16
N GLU A 241 66.43 1.77 -33.92
CA GLU A 241 67.27 2.98 -33.99
C GLU A 241 67.08 4.21 -33.08
N GLU A 242 68.19 4.52 -32.39
CA GLU A 242 68.51 5.69 -31.58
C GLU A 242 68.48 7.01 -32.38
N VAL A 243 67.88 8.06 -31.79
CA VAL A 243 68.33 9.46 -31.94
C VAL A 243 68.01 10.22 -30.65
N GLU A 244 69.03 10.69 -29.95
CA GLU A 244 69.00 11.87 -29.04
C GLU A 244 69.73 13.04 -29.75
N PRO A 245 69.71 14.31 -29.27
CA PRO A 245 69.04 14.91 -28.09
C PRO A 245 68.28 16.22 -28.44
N GLU A 246 67.75 16.95 -27.46
CA GLU A 246 68.20 18.31 -27.06
C GLU A 246 67.31 18.92 -25.95
N GLU A 247 67.96 19.42 -24.91
CA GLU A 247 67.41 20.28 -23.86
C GLU A 247 67.14 21.68 -24.41
N ASP A 248 66.12 22.39 -23.89
CA ASP A 248 66.36 23.80 -23.58
C ASP A 248 65.49 24.33 -22.43
N THR A 249 66.14 25.19 -21.67
CA THR A 249 65.78 25.79 -20.40
C THR A 249 65.07 27.13 -20.57
N ASP A 250 64.16 27.48 -19.65
CA ASP A 250 64.19 28.71 -18.83
C ASP A 250 62.78 29.01 -18.26
N LYS A 251 62.52 29.07 -16.95
CA LYS A 251 62.92 30.03 -15.89
C LYS A 251 62.18 31.37 -15.89
N LYS A 252 61.70 31.69 -14.68
CA LYS A 252 61.43 33.01 -14.06
C LYS A 252 60.04 33.63 -14.29
N ASP A 253 59.46 34.36 -13.34
CA ASP A 253 59.71 34.63 -11.92
C ASP A 253 58.51 35.45 -11.40
N SER A 254 58.46 35.60 -10.08
CA SER A 254 57.94 36.76 -9.34
C SER A 254 56.41 36.81 -9.14
N SER A 255 55.94 36.54 -7.92
CA SER A 255 55.92 37.40 -6.71
C SER A 255 54.53 38.06 -6.63
N SER A 256 53.87 38.30 -5.52
CA SER A 256 54.25 38.57 -4.12
C SER A 256 52.91 38.51 -3.36
N ASP A 257 52.78 37.75 -2.30
CA ASP A 257 53.13 38.08 -0.91
C ASP A 257 52.07 38.92 -0.17
N ASP A 258 51.87 38.47 1.08
CA ASP A 258 51.48 39.18 2.30
C ASP A 258 49.98 39.34 2.61
N GLU A 259 49.42 38.56 3.56
CA GLU A 259 49.52 38.68 5.04
C GLU A 259 48.62 39.82 5.55
N GLU A 260 47.89 39.81 6.66
CA GLU A 260 47.62 38.97 7.83
C GLU A 260 46.31 39.59 8.44
N ASN A 261 45.38 38.83 9.03
CA ASN A 261 45.17 38.64 10.48
C ASN A 261 44.92 39.98 11.26
N THR A 262 43.89 40.19 12.11
CA THR A 262 43.44 39.45 13.31
C THR A 262 42.17 40.11 13.93
N GLU A 263 41.46 39.34 14.79
CA GLU A 263 40.82 39.73 16.11
C GLU A 263 39.70 40.81 16.14
N ASP A 264 38.72 40.87 17.06
CA ASP A 264 38.28 40.09 18.23
C ASP A 264 36.89 40.60 18.71
N ASN A 265 36.15 39.71 19.38
CA ASN A 265 35.27 39.86 20.58
C ASN A 265 34.11 40.89 20.76
N ASP A 266 32.99 40.28 21.21
CA ASP A 266 32.08 40.59 22.34
C ASP A 266 31.32 41.92 22.48
N THR A 267 29.97 41.81 22.57
CA THR A 267 29.11 42.19 23.73
C THR A 267 27.63 41.94 23.35
N LYS A 268 26.87 41.07 24.03
CA LYS A 268 26.07 41.27 25.27
C LYS A 268 24.99 42.36 25.20
N ASP A 269 23.72 41.91 25.28
CA ASP A 269 22.76 42.22 26.36
C ASP A 269 21.30 42.45 25.90
N ASN A 270 20.42 41.80 26.68
CA ASN A 270 19.16 42.26 27.24
C ASN A 270 17.80 42.14 26.53
N GLU A 271 17.00 41.23 27.12
CA GLU A 271 15.74 41.48 27.86
C GLU A 271 14.46 41.90 27.13
N SER A 272 13.46 41.02 27.30
CA SER A 272 12.06 41.31 27.68
C SER A 272 11.18 42.03 26.65
N SER A 273 9.86 41.87 26.56
CA SER A 273 8.84 41.44 27.51
C SER A 273 7.57 41.05 26.74
N ASP A 274 6.79 40.15 27.32
CA ASP A 274 5.38 39.91 27.02
C ASP A 274 4.53 41.20 27.02
N THR A 275 3.44 41.22 26.26
CA THR A 275 2.14 41.75 26.73
C THR A 275 0.97 41.26 25.89
N GLU A 276 -0.12 41.09 26.62
CA GLU A 276 -1.39 40.42 26.34
C GLU A 276 -2.37 41.22 25.48
N ASP A 277 -3.26 40.47 24.82
CA ASP A 277 -4.72 40.58 24.68
C ASP A 277 -5.46 41.92 24.49
N LYS A 278 -6.62 41.73 23.82
CA LYS A 278 -7.86 42.55 23.71
C LYS A 278 -8.01 43.24 22.36
N ASP A 279 -9.19 43.30 21.74
CA ASP A 279 -10.54 42.79 21.98
C ASP A 279 -11.35 43.12 20.69
N GLU A 280 -12.56 42.56 20.61
CA GLU A 280 -13.75 43.12 19.96
C GLU A 280 -14.14 42.74 18.51
N ASP A 281 -15.33 42.10 18.48
CA ASP A 281 -16.34 41.92 17.44
C ASP A 281 -16.54 43.12 16.50
N ASP A 282 -16.87 42.85 15.23
CA ASP A 282 -18.14 43.36 14.69
C ASP A 282 -18.63 42.55 13.47
N THR A 283 -19.93 42.70 13.24
CA THR A 283 -20.88 41.84 12.53
C THR A 283 -21.23 42.34 11.11
N SER A 284 -22.09 41.54 10.43
CA SER A 284 -22.92 41.83 9.23
C SER A 284 -22.18 41.73 7.88
N ASP A 285 -22.54 40.78 7.02
CA ASP A 285 -23.74 40.64 6.15
C ASP A 285 -23.33 41.05 4.73
N ASP A 286 -23.45 40.15 3.76
CA ASP A 286 -24.16 40.41 2.50
C ASP A 286 -24.14 39.18 1.58
N GLU A 287 -25.25 39.09 0.86
CA GLU A 287 -25.85 37.98 0.15
C GLU A 287 -25.24 37.69 -1.24
N ASP A 288 -25.64 36.53 -1.77
CA ASP A 288 -25.82 36.16 -3.19
C ASP A 288 -24.61 36.09 -4.14
N ASP A 289 -24.37 34.90 -4.71
CA ASP A 289 -24.71 34.70 -6.13
C ASP A 289 -24.87 33.21 -6.49
N ASP A 290 -25.90 32.95 -7.27
CA ASP A 290 -26.34 31.66 -7.75
C ASP A 290 -25.60 31.27 -9.04
N THR A 291 -25.63 29.95 -9.27
CA THR A 291 -25.29 29.18 -10.47
C THR A 291 -25.34 29.87 -11.84
N ASP A 292 -24.36 29.56 -12.71
CA ASP A 292 -24.63 29.15 -14.09
C ASP A 292 -23.38 28.50 -14.74
N ASP A 293 -23.49 27.19 -15.01
CA ASP A 293 -22.52 26.36 -15.73
C ASP A 293 -23.14 26.00 -17.08
N LYS A 294 -22.66 26.59 -18.19
CA LYS A 294 -22.99 26.16 -19.56
C LYS A 294 -21.91 26.51 -20.58
N ASP A 295 -21.64 25.47 -21.39
CA ASP A 295 -21.11 25.46 -22.76
C ASP A 295 -19.61 25.86 -22.88
N ASN A 296 -18.76 25.29 -23.73
CA ASN A 296 -18.98 24.62 -25.00
C ASN A 296 -17.68 23.95 -25.53
N GLU A 297 -17.85 22.99 -26.44
CA GLU A 297 -17.01 22.62 -27.63
C GLU A 297 -15.47 22.60 -27.53
N GLN A 298 -14.83 21.43 -27.70
CA GLN A 298 -14.33 20.93 -29.00
C GLN A 298 -13.40 21.91 -29.72
N ASP A 299 -12.09 21.59 -29.71
CA ASP A 299 -11.27 21.79 -30.90
C ASP A 299 -10.21 20.68 -30.99
N SER A 300 -10.24 20.04 -32.14
CA SER A 300 -9.31 19.03 -32.65
C SER A 300 -8.40 19.72 -33.64
N GLU A 301 -7.09 19.71 -33.41
CA GLU A 301 -6.09 20.08 -34.41
C GLU A 301 -5.10 18.92 -34.60
N GLU A 302 -5.24 18.27 -35.76
CA GLU A 302 -4.22 17.47 -36.42
C GLU A 302 -3.26 18.41 -37.17
N GLU A 303 -1.96 18.38 -36.88
CA GLU A 303 -0.86 18.74 -37.80
C GLU A 303 0.37 17.92 -37.37
N SER A 304 0.68 16.81 -38.06
CA SER A 304 1.48 16.68 -39.29
C SER A 304 2.97 16.48 -39.01
N ASP A 305 3.45 15.32 -39.47
CA ASP A 305 4.83 14.84 -39.46
C ASP A 305 5.83 15.86 -40.03
N ASP A 306 6.95 16.09 -39.32
CA ASP A 306 8.21 16.46 -39.95
C ASP A 306 9.35 15.62 -39.36
N GLN A 307 9.90 14.76 -40.22
CA GLN A 307 11.05 13.92 -39.95
C GLN A 307 12.32 14.72 -40.28
N SER A 308 13.12 15.04 -39.27
CA SER A 308 14.54 15.31 -39.47
C SER A 308 15.37 14.36 -38.62
N GLU A 309 15.99 13.40 -39.30
CA GLU A 309 17.05 12.54 -38.78
C GLU A 309 18.22 13.42 -38.32
N ASP A 310 18.54 13.37 -37.03
CA ASP A 310 19.85 13.80 -36.53
C ASP A 310 20.44 12.65 -35.70
N THR A 311 21.34 11.92 -36.32
CA THR A 311 22.09 10.81 -35.72
C THR A 311 23.11 11.39 -34.74
N ASN A 312 22.87 11.24 -33.44
CA ASN A 312 23.90 11.43 -32.44
C ASN A 312 23.90 10.27 -31.44
N GLU A 313 25.03 9.58 -31.36
CA GLU A 313 25.31 8.45 -30.48
C GLU A 313 25.13 8.84 -29.01
N GLN A 314 24.02 8.44 -28.39
CA GLN A 314 23.88 8.41 -26.93
C GLN A 314 23.93 6.96 -26.44
N LYS A 315 24.96 6.67 -25.65
CA LYS A 315 25.07 5.48 -24.79
C LYS A 315 23.77 5.32 -24.00
N GLN A 316 22.94 4.34 -24.35
CA GLN A 316 21.73 4.01 -23.60
C GLN A 316 22.11 3.31 -22.28
N GLY A 317 22.25 4.09 -21.21
CA GLY A 317 21.94 3.60 -19.88
C GLY A 317 20.42 3.58 -19.73
N ALA A 318 19.87 2.51 -19.14
CA ALA A 318 18.42 2.45 -18.87
C ALA A 318 18.01 3.63 -18.00
N SER A 319 16.87 4.27 -18.32
CA SER A 319 16.39 5.43 -17.58
C SER A 319 15.93 5.04 -16.17
N LEU A 320 15.88 6.01 -15.25
CA LEU A 320 15.31 5.83 -13.90
C LEU A 320 13.89 5.23 -13.93
N ASP A 321 13.12 5.55 -14.96
CA ASP A 321 11.77 5.02 -15.17
C ASP A 321 11.79 3.54 -15.57
N ASP A 322 12.79 3.11 -16.36
CA ASP A 322 12.99 1.70 -16.71
C ASP A 322 13.33 0.86 -15.46
N ILE A 323 14.16 1.41 -14.56
CA ILE A 323 14.51 0.76 -13.29
C ILE A 323 13.30 0.73 -12.35
N SER A 324 12.56 1.83 -12.25
CA SER A 324 11.34 1.93 -11.42
C SER A 324 10.29 0.88 -11.80
N ASN A 325 10.17 0.57 -13.10
CA ASN A 325 9.25 -0.43 -13.61
C ASN A 325 9.64 -1.87 -13.28
N LEU A 326 10.91 -2.14 -12.95
CA LEU A 326 11.35 -3.45 -12.45
C LEU A 326 10.78 -3.80 -11.07
N PHE A 327 10.15 -2.84 -10.38
CA PHE A 327 9.56 -3.03 -9.06
C PHE A 327 8.03 -3.25 -9.07
N GLN A 328 7.40 -3.40 -10.25
CA GLN A 328 5.97 -3.76 -10.41
C GLN A 328 5.72 -5.26 -10.21
#